data_AF-A0AAE1VBR7-F1
#
_entry.id   AF-A0AAE1VBR7-F1
#
_cell.length_a   1.000
_cell.length_b   1.000
_cell.length_c   1.000
_cell.angle_alpha   90.00
_cell.angle_beta   90.00
_cell.angle_gamma   90.00
#
_symmetry.space_group_name_H-M   'P 1'
#
loop_
_entity.id
_entity.type
_entity.pdbx_description
1 polymer ?
#
loop_
_entity_poly.entity_id
_entity_poly.type
_entity_poly.pdbx_seq_one_letter_code
_entity_poly.pdbx_strand_id
1 'polypeptide(L)'
;MVELEKYYYFVLEAIAQLLGQIIKVLELCGLPEERLITLNALARKFAVIAVSSAEPCWSFNEERFIVKDIIEWWIAKQKLQRLPLVALGASSGGYFVSILATDLRFSSITVMIIEGLYDQMEILESYPPTLFVHMPKDKSRMQKLERYMVLLKGKGIDVAEVKCLEFPLFPNFFADRIPSIDVATSAKLFSLFREKGFVDKNGFMTNDGRDIRWNETLRESEIILPDKSLVNHIQEEMNLAFAYHEMTSLHSEQIFNWFETHLN
;
A
#
# COMPACT_ATOMS: atom_id res chain seq x y z
N MET A 1 9.82 -19.43 -15.08
CA MET A 1 9.25 -19.42 -13.72
C MET A 1 9.62 -18.08 -13.13
N VAL A 2 8.66 -17.16 -13.09
CA VAL A 2 8.84 -15.82 -12.51
C VAL A 2 8.12 -15.87 -11.18
N GLU A 3 8.87 -16.13 -10.12
CA GLU A 3 8.43 -15.94 -8.74
C GLU A 3 8.51 -14.44 -8.45
N LEU A 4 7.36 -13.78 -8.51
CA LEU A 4 7.14 -12.48 -7.88
C LEU A 4 6.97 -12.73 -6.37
N GLU A 5 8.07 -13.08 -5.70
CA GLU A 5 8.15 -13.06 -4.24
C GLU A 5 8.42 -11.61 -3.78
N LYS A 6 7.39 -10.93 -3.26
CA LYS A 6 7.52 -9.81 -2.31
C LYS A 6 6.17 -9.44 -1.64
N TYR A 7 6.23 -9.56 -0.31
CA TYR A 7 5.48 -9.05 0.84
C TYR A 7 4.26 -8.12 0.64
N TYR A 8 3.21 -8.29 1.48
CA TYR A 8 2.11 -7.34 1.65
C TYR A 8 1.80 -7.05 3.15
N TYR A 9 1.91 -5.78 3.55
CA TYR A 9 1.70 -5.18 4.90
C TYR A 9 0.25 -4.60 5.04
N PHE A 10 -0.39 -4.33 6.20
CA PHE A 10 -0.21 -3.17 7.12
C PHE A 10 -1.43 -3.06 8.10
N VAL A 11 -1.28 -2.49 9.33
CA VAL A 11 -2.37 -2.09 10.27
C VAL A 11 -1.97 -0.75 10.95
N LEU A 12 -2.91 0.15 11.27
CA LEU A 12 -2.60 1.54 11.66
C LEU A 12 -3.30 2.00 12.98
N GLU A 13 -2.56 2.36 14.05
CA GLU A 13 -3.09 3.15 15.20
C GLU A 13 -2.05 3.86 16.13
N ALA A 14 -2.36 5.08 16.63
CA ALA A 14 -1.52 6.13 17.31
C ALA A 14 -1.42 6.26 18.82
N ILE A 15 -0.36 6.74 19.50
CA ILE A 15 0.25 8.12 19.54
C ILE A 15 1.73 8.11 20.05
N ALA A 16 2.50 9.15 19.70
CA ALA A 16 3.84 9.49 20.17
C ALA A 16 4.02 9.75 21.69
N GLN A 17 4.92 9.01 22.33
CA GLN A 17 5.78 9.48 23.44
C GLN A 17 6.91 8.48 23.70
N LEU A 18 8.03 8.59 22.98
CA LEU A 18 9.40 8.25 23.41
C LEU A 18 10.39 8.52 22.26
N LEU A 19 10.77 9.79 22.19
CA LEU A 19 11.77 10.37 21.29
C LEU A 19 13.12 9.69 21.51
N GLY A 20 13.65 9.00 20.49
CA GLY A 20 15.11 8.80 20.39
C GLY A 20 15.61 7.49 19.78
N GLN A 21 14.90 6.35 19.93
CA GLN A 21 15.42 5.05 19.49
C GLN A 21 14.54 4.29 18.48
N ILE A 22 13.22 4.50 18.47
CA ILE A 22 12.29 3.76 17.58
C ILE A 22 12.18 4.40 16.19
N ILE A 23 12.41 5.71 16.08
CA ILE A 23 12.33 6.47 14.82
C ILE A 23 13.35 5.97 13.78
N LYS A 24 14.49 5.44 14.23
CA LYS A 24 15.59 5.03 13.34
C LYS A 24 15.36 3.71 12.58
N VAL A 25 14.38 2.89 13.00
CA VAL A 25 14.14 1.56 12.40
C VAL A 25 13.10 1.62 11.27
N LEU A 26 12.15 2.55 11.33
CA LEU A 26 11.12 2.73 10.28
C LEU A 26 11.59 3.63 9.12
N GLU A 27 12.62 4.46 9.31
CA GLU A 27 13.18 5.28 8.23
C GLU A 27 13.92 4.46 7.14
N LEU A 28 14.24 3.17 7.39
CA LEU A 28 15.15 2.38 6.56
C LEU A 28 14.60 1.04 6.03
N CYS A 29 13.38 0.63 6.38
CA CYS A 29 12.85 -0.71 6.05
C CYS A 29 11.51 -0.62 5.31
N GLY A 30 11.39 -1.32 4.17
CA GLY A 30 10.17 -1.36 3.33
C GLY A 30 10.42 -0.84 1.91
N LEU A 31 9.53 -1.16 0.96
CA LEU A 31 9.56 -0.55 -0.36
C LEU A 31 9.04 0.90 -0.24
N PRO A 32 9.23 1.73 -1.29
CA PRO A 32 8.85 3.15 -1.25
C PRO A 32 7.43 3.42 -0.77
N GLU A 33 6.44 2.62 -1.19
CA GLU A 33 5.04 2.87 -0.87
C GLU A 33 4.70 2.62 0.60
N GLU A 34 5.14 1.51 1.21
CA GLU A 34 4.89 1.27 2.64
C GLU A 34 5.54 2.36 3.50
N ARG A 35 6.76 2.74 3.12
CA ARG A 35 7.50 3.77 3.85
C ARG A 35 6.75 5.10 3.77
N LEU A 36 6.32 5.53 2.59
CA LEU A 36 5.61 6.79 2.41
C LEU A 36 4.24 6.79 3.11
N ILE A 37 3.47 5.69 3.05
CA ILE A 37 2.21 5.57 3.81
C ILE A 37 2.49 5.71 5.31
N THR A 38 3.51 5.02 5.83
CA THR A 38 3.91 5.10 7.24
C THR A 38 4.31 6.52 7.64
N LEU A 39 5.12 7.20 6.81
CA LEU A 39 5.53 8.57 7.08
C LEU A 39 4.34 9.54 7.09
N ASN A 40 3.39 9.37 6.17
CA ASN A 40 2.16 10.17 6.15
C ASN A 40 1.29 9.92 7.39
N ALA A 41 1.16 8.67 7.82
CA ALA A 41 0.48 8.32 9.07
C ALA A 41 1.12 9.02 10.29
N LEU A 42 2.43 8.87 10.45
CA LEU A 42 3.18 9.47 11.55
C LEU A 42 3.07 11.00 11.54
N ALA A 43 3.13 11.63 10.37
CA ALA A 43 2.96 13.07 10.21
C ALA A 43 1.57 13.55 10.66
N ARG A 44 0.53 12.72 10.47
CA ARG A 44 -0.85 12.96 10.93
C ARG A 44 -1.10 12.47 12.36
N LYS A 45 -0.03 12.16 13.10
CA LYS A 45 -0.08 11.69 14.48
C LYS A 45 -0.87 10.40 14.63
N PHE A 46 -0.91 9.57 13.58
CA PHE A 46 -1.14 8.15 13.73
C PHE A 46 0.13 7.49 14.29
N ALA A 47 0.01 6.36 14.95
CA ALA A 47 1.08 5.40 15.20
C ALA A 47 0.65 4.16 14.45
N VAL A 48 1.57 3.22 14.41
CA VAL A 48 1.57 2.27 13.32
C VAL A 48 2.01 0.96 13.89
N ILE A 49 1.24 -0.08 13.59
CA ILE A 49 1.61 -1.47 13.82
C ILE A 49 1.62 -2.18 12.47
N ALA A 50 2.79 -2.25 11.83
CA ALA A 50 2.94 -3.06 10.65
C ALA A 50 2.96 -4.55 11.04
N VAL A 51 2.03 -5.32 10.50
CA VAL A 51 1.98 -6.78 10.66
C VAL A 51 2.23 -7.42 9.30
N SER A 52 3.06 -8.45 9.28
CA SER A 52 3.37 -9.22 8.07
C SER A 52 2.86 -10.65 8.25
N SER A 53 2.36 -11.25 7.17
CA SER A 53 2.08 -12.67 7.11
C SER A 53 3.34 -13.50 7.25
N ALA A 54 3.21 -14.74 7.73
CA ALA A 54 4.33 -15.69 7.76
C ALA A 54 4.71 -16.17 6.35
N GLU A 55 3.74 -16.19 5.44
CA GLU A 55 3.84 -16.64 4.06
C GLU A 55 3.73 -15.46 3.07
N PRO A 56 3.99 -15.65 1.76
CA PRO A 56 3.84 -14.57 0.76
C PRO A 56 2.43 -13.96 0.68
N CYS A 57 1.41 -14.68 1.14
CA CYS A 57 0.02 -14.21 1.19
C CYS A 57 -0.63 -14.62 2.51
N TRP A 58 -1.58 -13.78 2.96
CA TRP A 58 -2.38 -14.02 4.16
C TRP A 58 -3.26 -15.26 4.06
N SER A 59 -3.31 -16.02 5.15
CA SER A 59 -4.32 -17.02 5.46
C SER A 59 -5.48 -16.37 6.20
N PHE A 60 -6.70 -16.52 5.69
CA PHE A 60 -7.87 -15.84 6.25
C PHE A 60 -8.50 -16.55 7.45
N ASN A 61 -8.03 -17.76 7.77
CA ASN A 61 -8.58 -18.57 8.86
C ASN A 61 -7.77 -18.39 10.15
N GLU A 62 -6.58 -19.00 10.22
CA GLU A 62 -5.79 -19.08 11.45
C GLU A 62 -5.06 -17.76 11.75
N GLU A 63 -4.42 -17.15 10.74
CA GLU A 63 -3.68 -15.89 10.94
C GLU A 63 -4.61 -14.75 11.39
N ARG A 64 -5.89 -14.78 11.02
CA ARG A 64 -6.89 -13.79 11.43
C ARG A 64 -7.01 -13.67 12.95
N PHE A 65 -7.07 -14.80 13.66
CA PHE A 65 -7.14 -14.81 15.12
C PHE A 65 -5.80 -14.42 15.75
N ILE A 66 -4.69 -14.88 15.18
CA ILE A 66 -3.35 -14.53 15.66
C ILE A 66 -3.11 -13.02 15.56
N VAL A 67 -3.45 -12.40 14.43
CA VAL A 67 -3.28 -10.96 14.23
C VAL A 67 -4.20 -10.16 15.13
N LYS A 68 -5.44 -10.62 15.34
CA LYS A 68 -6.33 -10.02 16.33
C LYS A 68 -5.68 -9.96 17.71
N ASP A 69 -5.15 -11.09 18.20
CA ASP A 69 -4.49 -11.17 19.50
C ASP A 69 -3.25 -10.27 19.57
N ILE A 70 -2.47 -10.19 18.48
CA ILE A 70 -1.31 -9.29 18.38
C ILE A 70 -1.73 -7.82 18.50
N ILE A 71 -2.79 -7.41 17.79
CA ILE A 71 -3.31 -6.04 17.82
C ILE A 71 -3.79 -5.71 19.23
N GLU A 72 -4.62 -6.55 19.83
CA GLU A 72 -5.16 -6.33 21.18
C GLU A 72 -4.04 -6.28 22.24
N TRP A 73 -3.07 -7.20 22.16
CA TRP A 73 -1.89 -7.18 23.02
C TRP A 73 -1.08 -5.89 22.86
N TRP A 74 -0.85 -5.45 21.63
CA TRP A 74 -0.05 -4.25 21.36
C TRP A 74 -0.76 -3.00 21.85
N ILE A 75 -2.06 -2.85 21.57
CA ILE A 75 -2.91 -1.76 22.09
C ILE A 75 -2.84 -1.74 23.62
N ALA A 76 -2.95 -2.90 24.27
CA ALA A 76 -2.89 -3.00 25.72
C ALA A 76 -1.51 -2.60 26.27
N LYS A 77 -0.44 -3.09 25.64
CA LYS A 77 0.95 -2.80 26.01
C LYS A 77 1.30 -1.32 25.87
N GLN A 78 0.78 -0.67 24.81
CA GLN A 78 0.99 0.76 24.55
C GLN A 78 -0.01 1.66 25.27
N LYS A 79 -0.99 1.09 25.99
CA LYS A 79 -2.05 1.82 26.71
C LYS A 79 -2.94 2.66 25.79
N LEU A 80 -3.29 2.13 24.62
CA LEU A 80 -4.06 2.82 23.57
C LEU A 80 -5.54 2.41 23.53
N GLN A 81 -6.06 1.66 24.52
CA GLN A 81 -7.40 1.05 24.49
C GLN A 81 -8.57 2.03 24.34
N ARG A 82 -8.33 3.34 24.53
CA ARG A 82 -9.36 4.38 24.42
C ARG A 82 -9.38 5.07 23.05
N LEU A 83 -8.47 4.69 22.16
CA LEU A 83 -8.33 5.29 20.85
C LEU A 83 -9.08 4.47 19.79
N PRO A 84 -9.52 5.13 18.71
CA PRO A 84 -10.20 4.49 17.59
C PRO A 84 -9.20 3.74 16.69
N LEU A 85 -9.51 2.47 16.41
CA LEU A 85 -8.70 1.61 15.55
C LEU A 85 -9.12 1.76 14.07
N VAL A 86 -8.16 1.93 13.17
CA VAL A 86 -8.38 1.91 11.71
C VAL A 86 -7.46 0.90 11.04
N ALA A 87 -7.77 0.48 9.83
CA ALA A 87 -6.92 -0.46 9.10
C ALA A 87 -6.79 -0.11 7.61
N LEU A 88 -5.63 -0.43 7.05
CA LEU A 88 -5.35 -0.32 5.62
C LEU A 88 -4.68 -1.61 5.19
N GLY A 89 -5.21 -2.26 4.16
CA GLY A 89 -4.59 -3.44 3.57
C GLY A 89 -4.51 -3.33 2.05
N ALA A 90 -3.40 -3.79 1.46
CA ALA A 90 -3.21 -3.85 0.02
C ALA A 90 -3.12 -5.28 -0.48
N SER A 91 -3.71 -5.57 -1.66
CA SER A 91 -3.71 -6.91 -2.27
C SER A 91 -4.21 -8.00 -1.31
N SER A 92 -3.41 -9.02 -0.99
CA SER A 92 -3.77 -10.06 -0.01
C SER A 92 -4.06 -9.49 1.38
N GLY A 93 -3.37 -8.39 1.77
CA GLY A 93 -3.66 -7.65 2.98
C GLY A 93 -5.01 -6.92 2.92
N GLY A 94 -5.45 -6.49 1.74
CA GLY A 94 -6.77 -5.88 1.54
C GLY A 94 -7.90 -6.89 1.73
N TYR A 95 -7.72 -8.12 1.23
CA TYR A 95 -8.59 -9.24 1.56
C TYR A 95 -8.61 -9.51 3.06
N PHE A 96 -7.43 -9.59 3.67
CA PHE A 96 -7.28 -9.88 5.10
C PHE A 96 -7.95 -8.84 5.99
N VAL A 97 -7.72 -7.53 5.75
CA VAL A 97 -8.38 -6.46 6.51
C VAL A 97 -9.89 -6.49 6.34
N SER A 98 -10.38 -6.80 5.14
CA SER A 98 -11.84 -6.90 4.92
C SER A 98 -12.49 -7.99 5.78
N ILE A 99 -11.84 -9.13 5.98
CA ILE A 99 -12.39 -10.19 6.84
C ILE A 99 -12.07 -9.95 8.32
N LEU A 100 -10.89 -9.41 8.66
CA LEU A 100 -10.53 -9.08 10.05
C LEU A 100 -11.50 -8.08 10.67
N ALA A 101 -12.10 -7.19 9.86
CA ALA A 101 -13.12 -6.26 10.27
C ALA A 101 -14.43 -6.89 10.77
N THR A 102 -14.62 -8.21 10.61
CA THR A 102 -15.72 -8.93 11.29
C THR A 102 -15.40 -9.29 12.74
N ASP A 103 -14.11 -9.37 13.08
CA ASP A 103 -13.63 -9.86 14.39
C ASP A 103 -13.11 -8.74 15.28
N LEU A 104 -12.72 -7.61 14.69
CA LEU A 104 -12.26 -6.39 15.35
C LEU A 104 -13.10 -5.19 14.89
N ARG A 105 -13.42 -4.32 15.85
CA ARG A 105 -14.17 -3.09 15.57
C ARG A 105 -13.21 -2.00 15.11
N PHE A 106 -13.19 -1.75 13.81
CA PHE A 106 -12.53 -0.59 13.22
C PHE A 106 -13.50 0.59 13.11
N SER A 107 -13.00 1.80 13.29
CA SER A 107 -13.70 3.06 12.98
C SER A 107 -13.89 3.22 11.47
N SER A 108 -12.92 2.79 10.67
CA SER A 108 -13.00 2.70 9.22
C SER A 108 -11.83 1.87 8.68
N ILE A 109 -11.98 1.35 7.46
CA ILE A 109 -10.95 0.58 6.77
C ILE A 109 -10.67 1.15 5.38
N THR A 110 -9.44 0.93 4.88
CA THR A 110 -9.03 1.16 3.50
C THR A 110 -8.60 -0.15 2.87
N VAL A 111 -9.20 -0.50 1.73
CA VAL A 111 -8.88 -1.70 0.94
C VAL A 111 -8.25 -1.25 -0.38
N MET A 112 -6.99 -1.58 -0.59
CA MET A 112 -6.22 -1.13 -1.75
C MET A 112 -6.04 -2.25 -2.78
N ILE A 113 -6.13 -1.88 -4.05
CA ILE A 113 -5.88 -2.67 -5.27
C ILE A 113 -6.66 -3.98 -5.40
N ILE A 114 -7.59 -4.23 -4.50
CA ILE A 114 -8.37 -5.46 -4.42
C ILE A 114 -9.81 -5.16 -4.01
N GLU A 115 -10.69 -6.13 -4.24
CA GLU A 115 -12.12 -5.98 -4.00
C GLU A 115 -12.59 -6.36 -2.58
N GLY A 116 -11.77 -7.03 -1.76
CA GLY A 116 -12.19 -7.58 -0.45
C GLY A 116 -12.94 -8.92 -0.54
N LEU A 117 -13.23 -9.56 0.61
CA LEU A 117 -13.86 -10.90 0.71
C LEU A 117 -15.32 -10.86 1.18
N TYR A 118 -16.08 -9.89 0.67
CA TYR A 118 -17.46 -9.60 1.10
C TYR A 118 -18.49 -10.69 0.78
N ASP A 119 -18.20 -11.59 -0.16
CA ASP A 119 -19.04 -12.75 -0.49
C ASP A 119 -18.78 -13.96 0.42
N GLN A 120 -17.72 -13.93 1.23
CA GLN A 120 -17.30 -15.03 2.10
C GLN A 120 -17.60 -14.79 3.58
N MET A 121 -18.28 -13.68 3.91
CA MET A 121 -18.58 -13.29 5.28
C MET A 121 -19.99 -12.71 5.41
N GLU A 122 -20.54 -12.77 6.62
CA GLU A 122 -21.76 -12.04 6.94
C GLU A 122 -21.42 -10.56 7.17
N ILE A 123 -22.05 -9.69 6.38
CA ILE A 123 -21.89 -8.23 6.49
C ILE A 123 -23.00 -7.69 7.38
N LEU A 124 -22.64 -7.38 8.62
CA LEU A 124 -23.51 -6.74 9.59
C LEU A 124 -23.62 -5.22 9.32
N GLU A 125 -24.70 -4.59 9.76
CA GLU A 125 -24.87 -3.12 9.68
C GLU A 125 -23.77 -2.36 10.44
N SER A 126 -23.12 -3.02 11.41
CA SER A 126 -22.00 -2.48 12.18
C SER A 126 -20.63 -2.63 11.49
N TYR A 127 -20.59 -3.17 10.28
CA TYR A 127 -19.35 -3.29 9.52
C TYR A 127 -18.76 -1.90 9.22
N PRO A 128 -17.44 -1.71 9.33
CA PRO A 128 -16.84 -0.37 9.25
C PRO A 128 -17.05 0.30 7.89
N PRO A 129 -17.12 1.64 7.86
CA PRO A 129 -16.95 2.42 6.64
C PRO A 129 -15.70 1.99 5.85
N THR A 130 -15.85 1.79 4.54
CA THR A 130 -14.78 1.27 3.67
C THR A 130 -14.41 2.26 2.57
N LEU A 131 -13.13 2.64 2.52
CA LEU A 131 -12.54 3.29 1.36
C LEU A 131 -11.89 2.26 0.45
N PHE A 132 -12.27 2.24 -0.83
CA PHE A 132 -11.54 1.47 -1.84
C PHE A 132 -10.54 2.36 -2.56
N VAL A 133 -9.28 1.93 -2.65
CA VAL A 133 -8.25 2.62 -3.44
C VAL A 133 -7.81 1.69 -4.54
N HIS A 134 -8.13 2.01 -5.80
CA HIS A 134 -7.94 1.06 -6.90
C HIS A 134 -7.45 1.72 -8.17
N MET A 135 -6.93 0.89 -9.06
CA MET A 135 -6.37 1.28 -10.34
C MET A 135 -7.34 0.84 -11.45
N PRO A 136 -8.03 1.78 -12.13
CA PRO A 136 -9.04 1.43 -13.13
C PRO A 136 -8.53 0.64 -14.34
N LYS A 137 -7.20 0.62 -14.57
CA LYS A 137 -6.58 -0.19 -15.63
C LYS A 137 -6.75 -1.70 -15.37
N ASP A 138 -6.83 -2.12 -14.11
CA ASP A 138 -7.20 -3.49 -13.73
C ASP A 138 -8.74 -3.64 -13.74
N LYS A 139 -9.25 -3.83 -14.96
CA LYS A 139 -10.69 -3.95 -15.23
C LYS A 139 -11.34 -5.12 -14.50
N SER A 140 -10.60 -6.21 -14.27
CA SER A 140 -11.11 -7.39 -13.58
C SER A 140 -11.43 -7.05 -12.13
N ARG A 141 -10.51 -6.36 -11.45
CA ARG A 141 -10.72 -5.92 -10.06
C ARG A 141 -11.78 -4.83 -9.97
N MET A 142 -11.75 -3.87 -10.88
CA MET A 142 -12.73 -2.79 -10.92
C MET A 142 -14.17 -3.31 -10.99
N GLN A 143 -14.46 -4.28 -11.86
CA GLN A 143 -15.80 -4.87 -11.97
C GLN A 143 -16.26 -5.55 -10.68
N LYS A 144 -15.35 -6.25 -9.99
CA LYS A 144 -15.70 -6.91 -8.72
C LYS A 144 -15.93 -5.89 -7.60
N LEU A 145 -15.07 -4.89 -7.52
CA LEU A 145 -15.13 -3.79 -6.56
C LEU A 145 -16.44 -3.01 -6.70
N GLU A 146 -16.86 -2.67 -7.93
CA GLU A 146 -18.13 -1.98 -8.18
C GLU A 146 -19.33 -2.74 -7.60
N ARG A 147 -19.34 -4.08 -7.73
CA ARG A 147 -20.40 -4.92 -7.14
C ARG A 147 -20.40 -4.86 -5.62
N TYR A 148 -19.23 -4.89 -4.98
CA TYR A 148 -19.14 -4.83 -3.52
C TYR A 148 -19.43 -3.44 -2.97
N MET A 149 -19.09 -2.37 -3.69
CA MET A 149 -19.54 -1.03 -3.32
C MET A 149 -21.07 -0.93 -3.29
N VAL A 150 -21.75 -1.49 -4.29
CA VAL A 150 -23.24 -1.54 -4.32
C VAL A 150 -23.77 -2.37 -3.16
N LEU A 151 -23.18 -3.54 -2.90
CA LEU A 151 -23.58 -4.43 -1.80
C LEU A 151 -23.47 -3.72 -0.44
N LEU A 152 -22.32 -3.13 -0.14
CA LEU A 152 -22.04 -2.46 1.14
C LEU A 152 -22.94 -1.24 1.33
N LYS A 153 -23.10 -0.40 0.29
CA LYS A 153 -24.04 0.74 0.35
C LYS A 153 -25.48 0.29 0.56
N GLY A 154 -25.89 -0.83 -0.05
CA GLY A 154 -27.20 -1.45 0.18
C GLY A 154 -27.42 -1.94 1.61
N LYS A 155 -26.35 -2.16 2.37
CA LYS A 155 -26.36 -2.49 3.80
C LYS A 155 -26.27 -1.25 4.71
N GLY A 156 -26.27 -0.04 4.15
CA GLY A 156 -26.16 1.21 4.90
C GLY A 156 -24.74 1.55 5.34
N ILE A 157 -23.73 0.85 4.83
CA ILE A 157 -22.31 1.12 5.14
C ILE A 157 -21.83 2.29 4.27
N ASP A 158 -21.13 3.24 4.88
CA ASP A 158 -20.51 4.33 4.12
C ASP A 158 -19.32 3.80 3.30
N VAL A 159 -19.30 4.13 2.01
CA VAL A 159 -18.33 3.59 1.06
C VAL A 159 -17.95 4.65 0.02
N ALA A 160 -16.64 4.87 -0.09
CA ALA A 160 -16.03 5.75 -1.09
C ALA A 160 -14.99 5.00 -1.93
N GLU A 161 -14.58 5.63 -3.04
CA GLU A 161 -13.49 5.14 -3.88
C GLU A 161 -12.47 6.24 -4.21
N VAL A 162 -11.21 5.85 -4.37
CA VAL A 162 -10.13 6.63 -4.98
C VAL A 162 -9.63 5.87 -6.20
N LYS A 163 -9.62 6.55 -7.35
CA LYS A 163 -9.12 6.03 -8.63
C LYS A 163 -7.70 6.51 -8.87
N CYS A 164 -6.77 5.58 -8.84
CA CYS A 164 -5.36 5.80 -9.10
C CYS A 164 -5.11 5.65 -10.61
N LEU A 165 -4.81 6.75 -11.29
CA LEU A 165 -4.52 6.77 -12.72
C LEU A 165 -3.01 6.67 -12.96
N GLU A 166 -2.63 6.25 -14.18
CA GLU A 166 -1.25 6.30 -14.62
C GLU A 166 -0.74 7.74 -14.64
N PHE A 167 0.55 7.92 -14.42
CA PHE A 167 1.17 9.24 -14.39
C PHE A 167 2.57 9.18 -15.01
N PRO A 168 3.08 10.31 -15.52
CA PRO A 168 4.37 10.34 -16.16
C PRO A 168 5.50 10.30 -15.12
N LEU A 169 6.48 9.45 -15.36
CA LEU A 169 7.80 9.55 -14.77
C LEU A 169 8.51 10.81 -15.29
N PHE A 170 9.36 11.38 -14.43
CA PHE A 170 10.20 12.53 -14.76
C PHE A 170 11.61 12.33 -14.17
N PRO A 171 12.63 13.11 -14.59
CA PRO A 171 14.03 12.81 -14.27
C PRO A 171 14.36 12.63 -12.78
N ASN A 172 13.66 13.32 -11.88
CA ASN A 172 13.93 13.26 -10.44
C ASN A 172 13.02 12.28 -9.68
N PHE A 173 12.08 11.63 -10.37
CA PHE A 173 11.01 10.86 -9.74
C PHE A 173 11.52 9.82 -8.73
N PHE A 174 12.56 9.04 -9.10
CA PHE A 174 13.10 8.03 -8.20
C PHE A 174 13.85 8.65 -7.02
N ALA A 175 14.56 9.77 -7.22
CA ALA A 175 15.26 10.46 -6.13
C ALA A 175 14.28 11.09 -5.12
N ASP A 176 13.13 11.59 -5.59
CA ASP A 176 12.11 12.19 -4.73
C ASP A 176 11.43 11.15 -3.81
N ARG A 177 11.44 9.87 -4.19
CA ARG A 177 10.68 8.81 -3.53
C ARG A 177 11.55 7.76 -2.83
N ILE A 178 12.75 7.54 -3.33
CA ILE A 178 13.70 6.52 -2.86
C ILE A 178 14.91 7.24 -2.24
N PRO A 179 15.02 7.32 -0.89
CA PRO A 179 16.04 8.12 -0.21
C PRO A 179 17.49 7.83 -0.59
N SER A 180 17.80 6.60 -1.02
CA SER A 180 19.15 6.17 -1.38
C SER A 180 19.51 6.46 -2.85
N ILE A 181 18.59 7.00 -3.65
CA ILE A 181 18.85 7.36 -5.05
C ILE A 181 19.05 8.87 -5.13
N ASP A 182 20.21 9.32 -5.61
CA ASP A 182 20.44 10.73 -5.86
C ASP A 182 19.84 11.20 -7.19
N VAL A 183 19.72 12.52 -7.34
CA VAL A 183 19.15 13.16 -8.54
C VAL A 183 19.90 12.76 -9.82
N ALA A 184 21.23 12.61 -9.74
CA ALA A 184 22.04 12.25 -10.89
C ALA A 184 21.75 10.82 -11.38
N THR A 185 21.63 9.88 -10.45
CA THR A 185 21.30 8.48 -10.71
C THR A 185 19.87 8.35 -11.22
N SER A 186 18.91 9.06 -10.61
CA SER A 186 17.51 9.11 -11.07
C SER A 186 17.42 9.62 -12.51
N ALA A 187 18.13 10.71 -12.85
CA ALA A 187 18.12 11.26 -14.20
C ALA A 187 18.74 10.30 -15.25
N LYS A 188 19.80 9.57 -14.87
CA LYS A 188 20.41 8.53 -15.72
C LYS A 188 19.44 7.36 -15.94
N LEU A 189 18.77 6.88 -14.89
CA LEU A 189 17.76 5.81 -14.98
C LEU A 189 16.60 6.22 -15.90
N PHE A 190 16.06 7.43 -15.71
CA PHE A 190 15.00 7.96 -16.55
C PHE A 190 15.41 8.04 -18.03
N SER A 191 16.64 8.50 -18.29
CA SER A 191 17.20 8.57 -19.65
C SER A 191 17.34 7.19 -20.28
N LEU A 192 17.87 6.21 -19.53
CA LEU A 192 17.98 4.81 -19.97
C LEU A 192 16.60 4.22 -20.30
N PHE A 193 15.61 4.42 -19.43
CA PHE A 193 14.28 3.88 -19.64
C PHE A 193 13.57 4.49 -20.85
N ARG A 194 13.82 5.78 -21.14
CA ARG A 194 13.35 6.42 -22.37
C ARG A 194 14.07 5.90 -23.62
N GLU A 195 15.39 5.75 -23.57
CA GLU A 195 16.18 5.22 -24.69
C GLU A 195 15.71 3.81 -25.09
N LYS A 196 15.38 2.98 -24.09
CA LYS A 196 14.93 1.61 -24.30
C LYS A 196 13.44 1.48 -24.59
N GLY A 197 12.69 2.60 -24.57
CA GLY A 197 11.26 2.61 -24.85
C GLY A 197 10.38 2.03 -23.75
N PHE A 198 10.90 1.86 -22.53
CA PHE A 198 10.10 1.50 -21.35
C PHE A 198 9.22 2.67 -20.89
N VAL A 199 9.72 3.88 -21.15
CA VAL A 199 9.04 5.16 -20.91
C VAL A 199 8.90 5.89 -22.23
N ASP A 200 7.70 6.38 -22.53
CA ASP A 200 7.41 7.07 -23.78
C ASP A 200 7.96 8.53 -23.79
N LYS A 201 7.69 9.25 -24.88
CA LYS A 201 8.14 10.64 -25.03
C LYS A 201 7.53 11.62 -24.01
N ASN A 202 6.38 11.26 -23.44
CA ASN A 202 5.62 12.05 -22.47
C ASN A 202 5.90 11.64 -21.02
N GLY A 203 6.73 10.62 -20.79
CA GLY A 203 7.08 10.12 -19.47
C GLY A 203 6.23 8.94 -19.00
N PHE A 204 5.26 8.46 -19.77
CA PHE A 204 4.40 7.35 -19.35
C PHE A 204 5.06 6.00 -19.58
N MET A 205 4.78 5.05 -18.67
CA MET A 205 5.15 3.65 -18.83
C MET A 205 4.47 3.04 -20.05
N THR A 206 5.24 2.40 -20.93
CA THR A 206 4.70 1.78 -22.16
C THR A 206 4.07 0.41 -21.91
N ASN A 207 4.53 -0.29 -20.87
CA ASN A 207 4.01 -1.57 -20.39
C ASN A 207 4.04 -1.61 -18.85
N ASP A 208 3.41 -2.63 -18.26
CA ASP A 208 3.52 -2.89 -16.83
C ASP A 208 4.98 -3.12 -16.45
N GLY A 209 5.45 -2.44 -15.40
CA GLY A 209 6.82 -2.57 -14.94
C GLY A 209 7.23 -4.02 -14.69
N ARG A 210 6.30 -4.87 -14.23
CA ARG A 210 6.53 -6.30 -13.96
C ARG A 210 6.82 -7.13 -15.21
N ASP A 211 6.31 -6.68 -16.35
CA ASP A 211 6.48 -7.37 -17.63
C ASP A 211 7.76 -6.93 -18.36
N ILE A 212 8.44 -5.89 -17.87
CA ILE A 212 9.64 -5.32 -18.47
C ILE A 212 10.89 -5.89 -17.80
N ARG A 213 11.80 -6.46 -18.59
CA ARG A 213 13.12 -6.94 -18.12
C ARG A 213 14.16 -5.83 -17.97
N TRP A 214 13.79 -4.70 -17.36
CA TRP A 214 14.67 -3.54 -17.25
C TRP A 214 15.93 -3.79 -16.42
N ASN A 215 15.90 -4.79 -15.52
CA ASN A 215 17.05 -5.23 -14.73
C ASN A 215 18.20 -5.78 -15.58
N GLU A 216 17.90 -6.40 -16.73
CA GLU A 216 18.93 -6.83 -17.70
C GLU A 216 19.58 -5.60 -18.33
N THR A 217 18.76 -4.64 -18.75
CA THR A 217 19.24 -3.36 -19.30
C THR A 217 20.09 -2.57 -18.30
N LEU A 218 19.71 -2.53 -17.03
CA LEU A 218 20.50 -1.88 -15.99
C LEU A 218 21.88 -2.53 -15.87
N ARG A 219 21.96 -3.86 -15.90
CA ARG A 219 23.23 -4.62 -15.82
C ARG A 219 24.16 -4.38 -17.01
N GLU A 220 23.59 -4.07 -18.17
CA GLU A 220 24.34 -3.74 -19.39
C GLU A 220 24.74 -2.25 -19.46
N SER A 221 24.24 -1.43 -18.53
CA SER A 221 24.53 0.01 -18.48
C SER A 221 25.71 0.33 -17.55
N GLU A 222 26.22 1.56 -17.64
CA GLU A 222 27.23 2.09 -16.72
C GLU A 222 26.62 2.62 -15.39
N ILE A 223 25.32 2.47 -15.19
CA ILE A 223 24.62 2.96 -14.00
C ILE A 223 24.84 1.98 -12.84
N ILE A 224 25.51 2.44 -11.78
CA ILE A 224 25.75 1.66 -10.57
C ILE A 224 24.80 2.15 -9.50
N LEU A 225 23.92 1.27 -9.02
CA LEU A 225 23.10 1.54 -7.85
C LEU A 225 23.93 1.41 -6.56
N PRO A 226 23.71 2.27 -5.56
CA PRO A 226 24.44 2.18 -4.29
C PRO A 226 24.12 0.90 -3.50
N ASP A 227 22.94 0.31 -3.73
CA ASP A 227 22.56 -0.99 -3.22
C ASP A 227 21.74 -1.75 -4.29
N LYS A 228 22.01 -3.05 -4.44
CA LYS A 228 21.28 -3.94 -5.35
C LYS A 228 19.82 -4.15 -4.92
N SER A 229 19.51 -3.99 -3.64
CA SER A 229 18.14 -4.09 -3.11
C SER A 229 17.19 -3.07 -3.75
N LEU A 230 17.71 -1.90 -4.16
CA LEU A 230 16.98 -0.78 -4.76
C LEU A 230 16.33 -1.13 -6.10
N VAL A 231 16.74 -2.23 -6.73
CA VAL A 231 16.04 -2.78 -7.90
C VAL A 231 14.55 -2.95 -7.61
N ASN A 232 14.18 -3.45 -6.44
CA ASN A 232 12.77 -3.66 -6.11
C ASN A 232 12.03 -2.36 -5.84
N HIS A 233 12.73 -1.35 -5.31
CA HIS A 233 12.18 -0.03 -5.05
C HIS A 233 11.85 0.67 -6.37
N ILE A 234 12.78 0.64 -7.32
CA ILE A 234 12.56 1.19 -8.67
C ILE A 234 11.45 0.41 -9.39
N GLN A 235 11.42 -0.91 -9.24
CA GLN A 235 10.37 -1.75 -9.83
C GLN A 235 8.98 -1.37 -9.32
N GLU A 236 8.79 -1.23 -8.01
CA GLU A 236 7.52 -0.82 -7.41
C GLU A 236 7.07 0.54 -7.97
N GLU A 237 7.98 1.50 -8.01
CA GLU A 237 7.72 2.84 -8.53
C GLU A 237 7.35 2.86 -10.03
N MET A 238 7.93 1.96 -10.82
CA MET A 238 7.54 1.76 -12.23
C MET A 238 6.16 1.11 -12.37
N ASN A 239 5.83 0.14 -11.52
CA ASN A 239 4.51 -0.50 -11.50
C ASN A 239 3.42 0.52 -11.10
N LEU A 240 3.74 1.34 -10.10
CA LEU A 240 2.88 2.41 -9.61
C LEU A 240 2.57 3.40 -10.73
N ALA A 241 3.59 3.85 -11.47
CA ALA A 241 3.42 4.76 -12.59
C ALA A 241 2.55 4.19 -13.72
N PHE A 242 2.62 2.87 -13.95
CA PHE A 242 1.74 2.19 -14.92
C PHE A 242 0.29 2.05 -14.41
N ALA A 243 0.06 2.11 -13.10
CA ALA A 243 -1.26 2.09 -12.47
C ALA A 243 -2.14 0.91 -12.89
N TYR A 244 -1.64 -0.32 -12.77
CA TYR A 244 -2.43 -1.54 -12.97
C TYR A 244 -2.84 -2.22 -11.66
N HIS A 245 -1.88 -2.65 -10.84
CA HIS A 245 -2.17 -3.39 -9.60
C HIS A 245 -1.01 -3.19 -8.63
N GLU A 246 -0.86 -1.97 -8.11
CA GLU A 246 0.23 -1.58 -7.21
C GLU A 246 -0.28 -0.72 -6.04
N MET A 247 0.28 -0.93 -4.86
CA MET A 247 -0.03 -0.12 -3.68
C MET A 247 0.35 1.34 -3.94
N THR A 248 -0.27 2.29 -3.22
CA THR A 248 0.02 3.71 -3.42
C THR A 248 -0.14 4.62 -2.20
N SER A 249 0.87 5.45 -2.01
CA SER A 249 0.97 6.57 -1.08
C SER A 249 0.56 7.89 -1.73
N LEU A 250 0.36 7.94 -3.06
CA LEU A 250 0.04 9.17 -3.79
C LEU A 250 -1.29 9.80 -3.33
N HIS A 251 -2.18 8.98 -2.80
CA HIS A 251 -3.49 9.37 -2.28
C HIS A 251 -3.55 9.36 -0.75
N SER A 252 -2.41 9.47 -0.07
CA SER A 252 -2.34 9.47 1.40
C SER A 252 -3.26 10.52 2.00
N GLU A 253 -3.34 11.73 1.44
CA GLU A 253 -4.24 12.77 1.93
C GLU A 253 -5.70 12.28 2.00
N GLN A 254 -6.20 11.69 0.92
CA GLN A 254 -7.58 11.18 0.84
C GLN A 254 -7.79 9.98 1.77
N ILE A 255 -6.81 9.07 1.85
CA ILE A 255 -6.85 7.89 2.72
C ILE A 255 -6.92 8.29 4.19
N PHE A 256 -6.04 9.17 4.64
CA PHE A 256 -6.03 9.57 6.05
C PHE A 256 -7.15 10.56 6.39
N ASN A 257 -7.63 11.36 5.43
CA ASN A 257 -8.86 12.15 5.61
C ASN A 257 -10.05 11.22 5.87
N TRP A 258 -10.16 10.13 5.10
CA TRP A 258 -11.20 9.11 5.32
C TRP A 258 -11.13 8.53 6.74
N PHE A 259 -9.95 8.19 7.23
CA PHE A 259 -9.81 7.71 8.60
C PHE A 259 -10.26 8.76 9.61
N GLU A 260 -9.76 9.99 9.49
CA GLU A 260 -10.06 11.09 10.43
C GLU A 260 -11.54 11.46 10.48
N THR A 261 -12.27 11.41 9.37
CA THR A 261 -13.72 11.70 9.35
C THR A 261 -14.56 10.63 10.05
N HIS A 262 -13.98 9.48 10.36
CA HIS A 262 -14.66 8.32 10.93
C HIS A 262 -14.17 7.93 12.34
N LEU A 263 -13.31 8.73 12.99
CA LEU A 263 -12.77 8.43 14.33
C LEU A 263 -13.77 8.60 15.49
N ASN A 264 -15.07 8.74 15.20
CA ASN A 264 -16.13 9.01 16.18
C ASN A 264 -16.55 7.77 16.99
#